data_AF-A0A0P7ZGM3-F1
#
_entry.id   AF-A0A0P7ZGM3-F1
#
_cell.length_a   1.000
_cell.length_b   1.000
_cell.length_c   1.000
_cell.angle_alpha   90.00
_cell.angle_beta   90.00
_cell.angle_gamma   90.00
#
_symmetry.space_group_name_H-M   'P 1'
#
loop_
_entity.id
_entity.type
_entity.pdbx_description
1 polymer ?
#
loop_
_entity_poly.entity_id
_entity_poly.type
_entity_poly.pdbx_seq_one_letter_code
_entity_poly.pdbx_strand_id
1 'polypeptide(L)'
;MNSSNIQEIFNLKTALVVLFLAFPVIVLNILYYLKQKYYSTPDPREVALHDYEIKKVKLEGIFMPPKPVPIPKVMLLLVFISLLSIMIAYFHLLSGWAFLLFSFFYMIFILLSIKGFRSLLVKEIKHDFDRIIDEKTIGFPWLADAIAQYYEMRDLKMADYLELKSHPATSSAIRVRKIAHEKRIIEEKFRITRNLIKYYENLFPWLPEFVGEDLDELIEQVNRNEETESTNDDPIKFFLTMGEYKNLSNIERNQLALDRYFAKKKSSWELGRDYERYIGYLYERDGFSVYYQGIEAGLEDLGRDLIAKKNNEVKIIQCKYWAQHKIIHEKHVCQLFGTTLKYWVEQKKSRQKQEMDFLMSLIKHDRINGVFYTSTGVSDVAKEFANELGIELHEKFPFKKYPSIKCNISKRTGEKIYHLPMDQQYDRIIIEENKNECRVETVAEAENLGFRRAYRWSGKNE
;
A
#
# COMPACT_ATOMS: atom_id res chain seq x y z
N MET A 1 65.13 -31.47 52.84
CA MET A 1 64.58 -31.25 51.49
C MET A 1 65.69 -31.49 50.50
N ASN A 2 65.56 -32.51 49.63
CA ASN A 2 66.56 -32.87 48.63
C ASN A 2 66.82 -31.68 47.67
N SER A 3 68.07 -31.54 47.22
CA SER A 3 68.49 -30.56 46.22
C SER A 3 67.65 -30.62 44.93
N SER A 4 67.05 -31.77 44.62
CA SER A 4 66.10 -31.95 43.51
C SER A 4 64.82 -31.11 43.66
N ASN A 5 64.24 -31.01 44.87
CA ASN A 5 63.00 -30.26 45.09
C ASN A 5 63.22 -28.74 45.05
N ILE A 6 64.41 -28.26 45.40
CA ILE A 6 64.75 -26.83 45.34
C ILE A 6 64.94 -26.41 43.88
N GLN A 7 65.58 -27.25 43.07
CA GLN A 7 65.76 -27.03 41.64
C GLN A 7 64.41 -27.02 40.89
N GLU A 8 63.50 -27.93 41.23
CA GLU A 8 62.14 -27.96 40.67
C GLU A 8 61.33 -26.72 41.02
N ILE A 9 61.38 -26.25 42.27
CA ILE A 9 60.69 -25.01 42.69
C ILE A 9 61.31 -23.78 42.00
N PHE A 10 62.63 -23.75 41.81
CA PHE A 10 63.30 -22.67 41.10
C PHE A 10 62.93 -22.64 39.61
N ASN A 11 62.88 -23.81 38.97
CA ASN A 11 62.42 -23.99 37.59
C ASN A 11 60.95 -23.62 37.42
N LEU A 12 60.09 -23.94 38.39
CA LEU A 12 58.68 -23.57 38.36
C LEU A 12 58.48 -22.06 38.51
N LYS A 13 59.25 -21.40 39.39
CA LYS A 13 59.23 -19.93 39.56
C LYS A 13 59.74 -19.21 38.31
N THR A 14 60.83 -19.69 37.70
CA THR A 14 61.34 -19.12 36.45
C THR A 14 60.38 -19.36 35.28
N ALA A 15 59.77 -20.54 35.18
CA ALA A 15 58.73 -20.82 34.19
C ALA A 15 57.51 -19.91 34.36
N LEU A 16 57.07 -19.65 35.60
CA LEU A 16 55.95 -18.73 35.87
C LEU A 16 56.30 -17.28 35.49
N VAL A 17 57.53 -16.83 35.77
CA VAL A 17 58.00 -15.49 35.39
C VAL A 17 58.08 -15.34 33.87
N VAL A 18 58.55 -16.37 33.15
CA VAL A 18 58.59 -16.38 31.68
C VAL A 18 57.18 -16.38 31.09
N LEU A 19 56.24 -17.14 31.66
CA LEU A 19 54.83 -17.11 31.26
C LEU A 19 54.17 -15.73 31.52
N PHE A 20 54.52 -15.08 32.63
CA PHE A 20 54.00 -13.75 32.98
C PHE A 20 54.57 -12.64 32.09
N LEU A 21 55.83 -12.73 31.69
CA LEU A 21 56.46 -11.80 30.74
C LEU A 21 56.00 -12.04 29.29
N ALA A 22 55.63 -13.27 28.94
CA ALA A 22 55.10 -13.61 27.62
C ALA A 22 53.62 -13.20 27.44
N PHE A 23 52.84 -13.14 28.52
CA PHE A 23 51.40 -12.85 28.45
C PHE A 23 51.06 -11.47 27.81
N PRO A 24 51.75 -10.36 28.14
CA PRO A 24 51.54 -9.07 27.45
C PRO A 24 51.84 -9.14 25.95
N VAL A 25 52.88 -9.88 25.55
CA VAL A 25 53.27 -10.07 24.15
C VAL A 25 52.21 -10.89 23.40
N ILE A 26 51.66 -11.92 24.05
CA ILE A 26 50.56 -12.74 23.49
C ILE A 26 49.30 -11.88 23.33
N VAL A 27 48.95 -11.06 24.33
CA VAL A 27 47.79 -10.16 24.26
C VAL A 27 47.99 -9.08 23.20
N LEU A 28 49.19 -8.50 23.06
CA LEU A 28 49.54 -7.57 21.99
C LEU A 28 49.45 -8.22 20.61
N ASN A 29 49.90 -9.46 20.46
CA ASN A 29 49.78 -10.21 19.21
C ASN A 29 48.33 -10.56 18.88
N ILE A 30 47.51 -10.92 19.87
CA ILE A 30 46.07 -11.17 19.69
C ILE A 30 45.36 -9.86 19.32
N LEU A 31 45.69 -8.74 19.96
CA LEU A 31 45.13 -7.42 19.61
C LEU A 31 45.60 -6.96 18.23
N TYR A 32 46.84 -7.24 17.84
CA TYR A 32 47.37 -6.96 16.51
C TYR A 32 46.68 -7.83 15.44
N TYR A 33 46.48 -9.12 15.72
CA TYR A 33 45.75 -10.05 14.84
C TYR A 33 44.27 -9.68 14.71
N LEU A 34 43.61 -9.30 15.80
CA LEU A 34 42.24 -8.80 15.79
C LEU A 34 42.15 -7.46 15.06
N LYS A 35 43.13 -6.56 15.22
CA LYS A 35 43.23 -5.31 14.43
C LYS A 35 43.37 -5.63 12.94
N GLN A 36 44.25 -6.55 12.54
CA GLN A 36 44.31 -6.96 11.13
C GLN A 36 42.98 -7.52 10.64
N LYS A 37 42.35 -8.43 11.39
CA LYS A 37 41.07 -9.04 10.98
C LYS A 37 39.89 -8.06 10.93
N TYR A 38 39.86 -7.04 11.80
CA TYR A 38 38.81 -6.01 11.82
C TYR A 38 39.01 -4.92 10.75
N TYR A 39 40.24 -4.71 10.29
CA TYR A 39 40.57 -3.78 9.20
C TYR A 39 40.77 -4.48 7.84
N SER A 40 40.77 -5.83 7.78
CA SER A 40 40.89 -6.63 6.55
C SER A 40 39.57 -7.20 6.02
N THR A 41 38.40 -6.76 6.50
CA THR A 41 37.20 -6.85 5.64
C THR A 41 37.34 -5.78 4.56
N PRO A 42 37.36 -6.13 3.27
CA PRO A 42 37.57 -5.13 2.23
C PRO A 42 36.41 -4.13 2.24
N ASP A 43 36.71 -2.85 2.42
CA ASP A 43 35.84 -1.79 1.93
C ASP A 43 35.75 -1.96 0.40
N PRO A 44 34.55 -2.00 -0.22
CA PRO A 44 34.39 -2.12 -1.67
C PRO A 44 35.10 -1.04 -2.52
N ARG A 45 35.80 -0.08 -1.90
CA ARG A 45 36.52 1.02 -2.55
C ARG A 45 38.01 0.77 -2.81
N GLU A 46 38.62 -0.30 -2.30
CA GLU A 46 40.08 -0.52 -2.43
C GLU A 46 40.55 -1.12 -3.77
N VAL A 47 39.68 -1.27 -4.79
CA VAL A 47 40.11 -1.63 -6.16
C VAL A 47 40.26 -0.40 -7.07
N ALA A 48 40.02 0.83 -6.57
CA ALA A 48 39.96 2.00 -7.44
C ALA A 48 40.63 3.26 -6.88
N LEU A 49 41.84 3.16 -6.33
CA LEU A 49 42.66 4.33 -5.99
C LEU A 49 44.15 4.01 -6.14
N HIS A 50 44.65 3.99 -7.38
CA HIS A 50 46.07 4.27 -7.63
C HIS A 50 46.28 5.68 -8.21
N ASP A 51 45.28 6.35 -8.77
CA ASP A 51 45.50 7.68 -9.35
C ASP A 51 44.43 8.65 -8.88
N TYR A 52 44.58 9.28 -7.70
CA TYR A 52 43.96 10.59 -7.45
C TYR A 52 44.54 11.28 -6.18
N GLU A 53 45.86 11.46 -6.12
CA GLU A 53 46.37 12.67 -5.46
C GLU A 53 46.45 13.76 -6.53
N ILE A 54 45.57 14.77 -6.43
CA ILE A 54 45.83 16.20 -6.64
C ILE A 54 44.48 16.93 -6.75
N LYS A 55 44.35 18.00 -5.95
CA LYS A 55 43.28 19.03 -5.91
C LYS A 55 42.02 18.74 -5.10
N LYS A 56 42.25 18.76 -3.78
CA LYS A 56 41.32 19.23 -2.76
C LYS A 56 41.16 20.76 -2.87
N VAL A 57 40.07 21.28 -3.44
CA VAL A 57 39.51 22.61 -3.11
C VAL A 57 38.00 22.64 -3.44
N LYS A 58 37.20 23.05 -2.44
CA LYS A 58 35.76 23.38 -2.47
C LYS A 58 34.77 22.21 -2.58
N LEU A 59 34.47 21.61 -1.43
CA LEU A 59 33.14 21.12 -1.03
C LEU A 59 33.15 20.93 0.51
N GLU A 60 33.35 22.03 1.23
CA GLU A 60 33.03 22.09 2.66
C GLU A 60 31.54 22.42 2.75
N GLY A 61 30.71 21.43 3.11
CA GLY A 61 29.28 21.69 3.34
C GLY A 61 28.40 20.47 3.64
N ILE A 62 28.63 19.29 3.07
CA ILE A 62 27.68 18.14 3.24
C ILE A 62 28.38 16.78 3.39
N PHE A 63 29.63 16.79 3.86
CA PHE A 63 30.23 15.59 4.44
C PHE A 63 30.50 15.92 5.90
N MET A 64 29.69 15.37 6.80
CA MET A 64 30.25 15.08 8.12
C MET A 64 31.29 13.98 7.86
N PRO A 65 32.60 14.23 8.03
CA PRO A 65 33.53 13.12 8.14
C PRO A 65 33.01 12.23 9.29
N PRO A 66 33.19 10.90 9.23
CA PRO A 66 32.93 10.10 10.42
C PRO A 66 33.65 10.79 11.57
N LYS A 67 32.90 11.17 12.62
CA LYS A 67 33.50 11.76 13.81
C LYS A 67 34.72 10.91 14.12
N PRO A 68 35.91 11.51 14.34
CA PRO A 68 37.10 10.72 14.67
C PRO A 68 36.64 9.78 15.77
N VAL A 69 36.66 8.47 15.49
CA VAL A 69 36.21 7.47 16.45
C VAL A 69 36.98 7.82 17.71
N PRO A 70 36.32 8.32 18.77
CA PRO A 70 37.05 8.74 19.96
C PRO A 70 37.85 7.51 20.32
N ILE A 71 39.18 7.61 20.44
CA ILE A 71 40.07 6.49 20.79
C ILE A 71 39.25 5.62 21.73
N PRO A 72 38.79 4.43 21.28
CA PRO A 72 37.59 3.86 21.85
C PRO A 72 37.83 3.79 23.34
N LYS A 73 36.87 4.16 24.18
CA LYS A 73 37.06 4.13 25.63
C LYS A 73 37.68 2.79 26.08
N VAL A 74 37.48 1.75 25.27
CA VAL A 74 38.19 0.46 25.19
C VAL A 74 39.73 0.53 25.09
N MET A 75 40.33 1.28 24.17
CA MET A 75 41.79 1.44 24.06
C MET A 75 42.38 2.17 25.27
N LEU A 76 41.72 3.23 25.76
CA LEU A 76 42.10 3.92 27.00
C LEU A 76 41.97 3.00 28.22
N LEU A 77 40.90 2.20 28.29
CA LEU A 77 40.70 1.19 29.34
C LEU A 77 41.74 0.08 29.26
N LEU A 78 42.11 -0.40 28.07
CA LEU A 78 43.16 -1.42 27.89
C LEU A 78 44.54 -0.89 28.28
N VAL A 79 44.86 0.35 27.94
CA VAL A 79 46.10 1.02 28.38
C VAL A 79 46.09 1.19 29.91
N PHE A 80 44.95 1.59 30.49
CA PHE A 80 44.81 1.73 31.95
C PHE A 80 44.94 0.38 32.67
N ILE A 81 44.33 -0.69 32.13
CA ILE A 81 44.47 -2.06 32.62
C ILE A 81 45.93 -2.50 32.54
N SER A 82 46.64 -2.22 31.43
CA SER A 82 48.05 -2.57 31.27
C SER A 82 48.97 -1.83 32.25
N LEU A 83 48.75 -0.52 32.46
CA LEU A 83 49.53 0.30 33.39
C LEU A 83 49.26 -0.14 34.83
N LEU A 84 48.01 -0.47 35.16
CA LEU A 84 47.63 -0.97 36.48
C LEU A 84 48.22 -2.36 36.74
N SER A 85 48.30 -3.25 35.75
CA SER A 85 48.99 -4.55 35.89
C SER A 85 50.51 -4.40 36.07
N ILE A 86 51.14 -3.38 35.47
CA ILE A 86 52.55 -3.05 35.72
C ILE A 86 52.74 -2.52 37.15
N MET A 87 51.79 -1.70 37.65
CA MET A 87 51.81 -1.19 39.02
C MET A 87 51.65 -2.32 40.07
N ILE A 88 50.81 -3.32 39.77
CA ILE A 88 50.63 -4.53 40.59
C ILE A 88 51.91 -5.38 40.62
N ALA A 89 52.59 -5.51 39.48
CA ALA A 89 53.89 -6.18 39.40
C ALA A 89 54.98 -5.47 40.23
N TYR A 90 54.88 -4.15 40.40
CA TYR A 90 55.78 -3.38 41.27
C TYR A 90 55.46 -3.57 42.76
N PHE A 91 54.17 -3.67 43.11
CA PHE A 91 53.72 -3.93 44.50
C PHE A 91 53.99 -5.36 44.97
N HIS A 92 54.16 -6.31 44.06
CA HIS A 92 54.56 -7.70 44.33
C HIS A 92 55.89 -7.83 45.11
N LEU A 93 56.73 -6.78 45.13
CA LEU A 93 57.97 -6.73 45.92
C LEU A 93 57.76 -6.38 47.41
N LEU A 94 56.57 -5.91 47.81
CA LEU A 94 56.30 -5.37 49.15
C LEU A 94 55.11 -6.08 49.83
N SER A 95 55.40 -7.23 50.45
CA SER A 95 54.58 -7.99 51.43
C SER A 95 53.29 -8.69 50.94
N GLY A 96 53.17 -9.98 51.28
CA GLY A 96 52.28 -10.95 50.61
C GLY A 96 50.77 -10.91 50.93
N TRP A 97 50.32 -10.22 51.98
CA TRP A 97 48.88 -10.25 52.37
C TRP A 97 48.05 -9.16 51.67
N ALA A 98 48.63 -7.98 51.41
CA ALA A 98 47.97 -6.91 50.65
C ALA A 98 47.73 -7.32 49.19
N PHE A 99 48.59 -8.19 48.65
CA PHE A 99 48.52 -8.69 47.28
C PHE A 99 47.27 -9.53 47.00
N LEU A 100 46.89 -10.43 47.90
CA LEU A 100 45.73 -11.31 47.71
C LEU A 100 44.42 -10.52 47.70
N LEU A 101 44.30 -9.54 48.60
CA LEU A 101 43.12 -8.67 48.67
C LEU A 101 43.02 -7.79 47.42
N PHE A 102 44.14 -7.18 47.00
CA PHE A 102 44.17 -6.32 45.82
C PHE A 102 43.89 -7.08 44.53
N SER A 103 44.46 -8.29 44.37
CA SER A 103 44.20 -9.17 43.23
C SER A 103 42.72 -9.58 43.14
N PHE A 104 42.09 -9.87 44.29
CA PHE A 104 40.66 -10.17 44.35
C PHE A 104 39.78 -8.99 43.92
N PHE A 105 40.05 -7.78 44.42
CA PHE A 105 39.32 -6.58 44.02
C PHE A 105 39.57 -6.19 42.55
N TYR A 106 40.79 -6.37 42.05
CA TYR A 106 41.14 -6.14 40.66
C TYR A 106 40.41 -7.11 39.71
N MET A 107 40.34 -8.39 40.08
CA MET A 107 39.57 -9.38 39.33
C MET A 107 38.06 -9.04 39.31
N ILE A 108 37.50 -8.59 40.43
CA ILE A 108 36.11 -8.09 40.49
C ILE A 108 35.92 -6.87 39.59
N PHE A 109 36.86 -5.92 39.59
CA PHE A 109 36.81 -4.73 38.74
C PHE A 109 36.87 -5.07 37.25
N ILE A 110 37.73 -6.02 36.86
CA ILE A 110 37.79 -6.55 35.48
C ILE A 110 36.46 -7.21 35.11
N LEU A 111 35.89 -8.05 35.98
CA LEU A 111 34.62 -8.73 35.73
C LEU A 111 33.46 -7.73 35.59
N LEU A 112 33.41 -6.69 36.43
CA LEU A 112 32.42 -5.61 36.34
C LEU A 112 32.60 -4.78 35.06
N SER A 113 33.84 -4.49 34.66
CA SER A 113 34.15 -3.77 33.42
C SER A 113 33.76 -4.58 32.17
N ILE A 114 34.03 -5.89 32.16
CA ILE A 114 33.61 -6.80 31.07
C ILE A 114 32.07 -6.87 31.00
N LYS A 115 31.39 -6.96 32.15
CA LYS A 115 29.92 -6.98 32.21
C LYS A 115 29.31 -5.65 31.73
N GLY A 116 29.89 -4.53 32.12
CA GLY A 116 29.51 -3.19 31.64
C GLY A 116 29.73 -3.01 30.14
N PHE A 117 30.87 -3.50 29.62
CA PHE A 117 31.19 -3.48 28.19
C PHE A 117 30.22 -4.36 27.37
N ARG A 118 29.92 -5.57 27.84
CA ARG A 118 28.95 -6.46 27.20
C ARG A 118 27.56 -5.83 27.14
N SER A 119 27.14 -5.15 28.22
CA SER A 119 25.89 -4.39 28.27
C SER A 119 25.84 -3.27 27.23
N LEU A 120 26.95 -2.54 27.05
CA LEU A 120 27.03 -1.41 26.11
C LEU A 120 27.00 -1.90 24.65
N LEU A 121 27.75 -2.96 24.34
CA LEU A 121 27.78 -3.59 23.02
C LEU A 121 26.39 -4.16 22.64
N VAL A 122 25.70 -4.80 23.59
CA VAL A 122 24.34 -5.32 23.38
C VAL A 122 23.34 -4.20 23.12
N LYS A 123 23.49 -3.04 23.78
CA LYS A 123 22.63 -1.86 23.51
C LYS A 123 22.87 -1.28 22.13
N GLU A 124 24.13 -1.19 21.69
CA GLU A 124 24.50 -0.69 20.37
C GLU A 124 23.99 -1.61 19.26
N ILE A 125 24.20 -2.93 19.39
CA ILE A 125 23.68 -3.93 18.46
C ILE A 125 22.14 -3.87 18.39
N LYS A 126 21.47 -3.73 19.54
CA LYS A 126 20.01 -3.62 19.58
C LYS A 126 19.52 -2.37 18.85
N HIS A 127 20.17 -1.22 19.09
CA HIS A 127 19.85 0.03 18.41
C HIS A 127 20.03 -0.07 16.88
N ASP A 128 21.11 -0.69 16.41
CA ASP A 128 21.34 -0.90 14.97
C ASP A 128 20.30 -1.85 14.37
N PHE A 129 19.90 -2.89 15.12
CA PHE A 129 18.87 -3.82 14.69
C PHE A 129 17.49 -3.17 14.63
N ASP A 130 17.14 -2.35 15.63
CA ASP A 130 15.90 -1.57 15.66
C ASP A 130 15.87 -0.60 14.46
N ARG A 131 16.99 0.07 14.14
CA ARG A 131 17.10 0.92 12.94
C ARG A 131 16.88 0.14 11.63
N ILE A 132 17.45 -1.07 11.51
CA ILE A 132 17.26 -1.91 10.31
C ILE A 132 15.80 -2.36 10.18
N ILE A 133 15.12 -2.64 11.29
CA ILE A 133 13.69 -2.97 11.30
C ILE A 133 12.87 -1.75 10.85
N ASP A 134 13.17 -0.56 11.38
CA ASP A 134 12.48 0.68 11.02
C ASP A 134 12.72 1.04 9.53
N GLU A 135 13.92 0.81 9.01
CA GLU A 135 14.23 1.02 7.59
C GLU A 135 13.55 0.00 6.69
N LYS A 136 13.38 -1.25 7.14
CA LYS A 136 12.61 -2.27 6.43
C LYS A 136 11.15 -1.85 6.27
N THR A 137 10.56 -1.20 7.28
CA THR A 137 9.19 -0.66 7.19
C THR A 137 9.04 0.48 6.18
N ILE A 138 10.14 1.15 5.77
CA ILE A 138 10.14 2.26 4.80
C ILE A 138 10.65 1.80 3.41
N GLY A 139 10.94 0.51 3.21
CA GLY A 139 11.37 -0.02 1.92
C GLY A 139 12.89 0.06 1.63
N PHE A 140 13.72 0.11 2.68
CA PHE A 140 15.19 0.18 2.63
C PHE A 140 15.78 1.38 1.87
N PRO A 141 15.52 2.63 2.29
CA PRO A 141 15.97 3.83 1.56
C PRO A 141 17.48 3.91 1.33
N TRP A 142 18.29 3.57 2.34
CA TRP A 142 19.76 3.60 2.21
C TRP A 142 20.29 2.62 1.17
N LEU A 143 19.67 1.44 1.06
CA LEU A 143 20.06 0.41 0.10
C LEU A 143 19.65 0.82 -1.31
N ALA A 144 18.45 1.42 -1.45
CA ALA A 144 17.98 1.99 -2.69
C ALA A 144 18.90 3.11 -3.20
N ASP A 145 19.27 4.05 -2.32
CA ASP A 145 20.21 5.13 -2.63
C ASP A 145 21.58 4.55 -3.02
N ALA A 146 22.18 3.68 -2.21
CA ALA A 146 23.49 3.08 -2.52
C ALA A 146 23.54 2.40 -3.89
N ILE A 147 22.47 1.67 -4.27
CA ILE A 147 22.37 1.05 -5.60
C ILE A 147 22.21 2.11 -6.69
N ALA A 148 21.43 3.17 -6.45
CA ALA A 148 21.26 4.27 -7.39
C ALA A 148 22.58 5.04 -7.62
N GLN A 149 23.37 5.28 -6.56
CA GLN A 149 24.71 5.88 -6.67
C GLN A 149 25.66 5.02 -7.52
N TYR A 150 25.61 3.69 -7.35
CA TYR A 150 26.42 2.77 -8.15
C TYR A 150 26.12 2.90 -9.66
N TYR A 151 24.83 2.97 -10.03
CA TYR A 151 24.44 3.16 -11.43
C TYR A 151 24.82 4.52 -11.97
N GLU A 152 24.69 5.58 -11.16
CA GLU A 152 25.16 6.93 -11.51
C GLU A 152 26.66 6.91 -11.80
N MET A 153 27.47 6.37 -10.89
CA MET A 153 28.93 6.26 -11.07
C MET A 153 29.31 5.50 -12.35
N ARG A 154 28.59 4.42 -12.66
CA ARG A 154 28.81 3.66 -13.90
C ARG A 154 28.51 4.50 -15.13
N ASP A 155 27.41 5.25 -15.13
CA ASP A 155 27.01 6.09 -16.26
C ASP A 155 27.92 7.33 -16.39
N LEU A 156 28.47 7.85 -15.28
CA LEU A 156 29.49 8.91 -15.28
C LEU A 156 30.81 8.45 -15.92
N LYS A 157 31.23 7.20 -15.71
CA LYS A 157 32.41 6.65 -16.42
C LYS A 157 32.26 6.70 -17.95
N MET A 158 31.04 6.52 -18.45
CA MET A 158 30.75 6.66 -19.89
C MET A 158 30.89 8.13 -20.33
N ALA A 159 30.43 9.09 -19.52
CA ALA A 159 30.63 10.51 -19.80
C ALA A 159 32.12 10.88 -19.83
N ASP A 160 32.91 10.39 -18.87
CA ASP A 160 34.35 10.64 -18.80
C ASP A 160 35.07 10.06 -20.02
N TYR A 161 34.71 8.84 -20.43
CA TYR A 161 35.23 8.25 -21.68
C TYR A 161 34.90 9.12 -22.91
N LEU A 162 33.68 9.67 -23.00
CA LEU A 162 33.27 10.53 -24.12
C LEU A 162 34.08 11.84 -24.17
N GLU A 163 34.57 12.34 -23.05
CA GLU A 163 35.45 13.51 -22.99
C GLU A 163 36.91 13.17 -23.33
N LEU A 164 37.38 11.98 -22.95
CA LEU A 164 38.79 11.58 -23.08
C LEU A 164 39.13 10.83 -24.36
N LYS A 165 38.15 10.34 -25.12
CA LYS A 165 38.39 9.62 -26.38
C LYS A 165 39.10 10.51 -27.42
N SER A 166 39.76 9.87 -28.38
CA SER A 166 40.57 10.53 -29.43
C SER A 166 39.88 11.71 -30.16
N HIS A 167 38.56 11.67 -30.31
CA HIS A 167 37.75 12.79 -30.82
C HIS A 167 36.70 13.16 -29.77
N PRO A 168 36.99 14.08 -28.83
CA PRO A 168 36.12 14.37 -27.69
C PRO A 168 34.70 14.75 -28.08
N ALA A 169 33.72 14.19 -27.36
CA ALA A 169 32.29 14.43 -27.55
C ALA A 169 31.68 15.12 -26.32
N THR A 170 32.19 16.31 -25.99
CA THR A 170 31.84 17.06 -24.77
C THR A 170 30.35 17.34 -24.62
N SER A 171 29.64 17.68 -25.71
CA SER A 171 28.19 17.92 -25.67
C SER A 171 27.41 16.64 -25.31
N SER A 172 27.87 15.49 -25.77
CA SER A 172 27.28 14.20 -25.42
C SER A 172 27.62 13.78 -24.00
N ALA A 173 28.84 14.05 -23.52
CA ALA A 173 29.22 13.78 -22.13
C ALA A 173 28.36 14.59 -21.14
N ILE A 174 28.12 15.88 -21.39
CA ILE A 174 27.24 16.72 -20.57
C ILE A 174 25.81 16.14 -20.54
N ARG A 175 25.28 15.71 -21.69
CA ARG A 175 23.96 15.05 -21.75
C ARG A 175 23.93 13.77 -20.94
N VAL A 176 24.96 12.93 -21.04
CA VAL A 176 25.06 11.67 -20.27
C VAL A 176 25.11 11.95 -18.77
N ARG A 177 25.87 12.96 -18.31
CA ARG A 177 25.91 13.33 -16.87
C ARG A 177 24.53 13.78 -16.37
N LYS A 178 23.81 14.59 -17.15
CA LYS A 178 22.45 15.03 -16.80
C LYS A 178 21.50 13.83 -16.69
N ILE A 179 21.50 12.94 -17.68
CA ILE A 179 20.67 11.73 -17.69
C ILE A 179 21.04 10.80 -16.53
N ALA A 180 22.33 10.64 -16.22
CA ALA A 180 22.79 9.82 -15.11
C ALA A 180 22.23 10.30 -13.76
N HIS A 181 22.22 11.62 -13.55
CA HIS A 181 21.68 12.21 -12.32
C HIS A 181 20.15 12.08 -12.22
N GLU A 182 19.43 12.37 -13.30
CA GLU A 182 17.96 12.18 -13.35
C GLU A 182 17.60 10.71 -13.12
N LYS A 183 18.34 9.79 -13.75
CA LYS A 183 18.17 8.35 -13.61
C LYS A 183 18.44 7.88 -12.18
N ARG A 184 19.42 8.43 -11.48
CA ARG A 184 19.66 8.11 -10.06
C ARG A 184 18.40 8.36 -9.22
N ILE A 185 17.82 9.55 -9.34
CA ILE A 185 16.64 9.94 -8.55
C ILE A 185 15.47 9.00 -8.84
N ILE A 186 15.27 8.64 -10.11
CA ILE A 186 14.22 7.71 -10.53
C ILE A 186 14.48 6.30 -10.00
N GLU A 187 15.72 5.80 -10.10
CA GLU A 187 16.10 4.46 -9.65
C GLU A 187 15.95 4.29 -8.13
N GLU A 188 16.34 5.30 -7.36
CA GLU A 188 16.17 5.35 -5.91
C GLU A 188 14.67 5.24 -5.55
N LYS A 189 13.85 6.14 -6.10
CA LYS A 189 12.39 6.16 -5.86
C LYS A 189 11.74 4.85 -6.28
N PHE A 190 12.08 4.33 -7.46
CA PHE A 190 11.56 3.08 -7.98
C PHE A 190 11.85 1.90 -7.04
N ARG A 191 13.09 1.82 -6.51
CA ARG A 191 13.47 0.74 -5.59
C ARG A 191 12.73 0.83 -4.27
N ILE A 192 12.61 2.04 -3.69
CA ILE A 192 11.84 2.26 -2.46
C ILE A 192 10.39 1.83 -2.68
N THR A 193 9.71 2.35 -3.71
CA THR A 193 8.31 2.02 -4.02
C THR A 193 8.14 0.53 -4.28
N ARG A 194 9.02 -0.09 -5.06
CA ARG A 194 8.97 -1.53 -5.35
C ARG A 194 9.11 -2.36 -4.09
N ASN A 195 10.02 -2.00 -3.19
CA ASN A 195 10.21 -2.70 -1.92
C ASN A 195 9.01 -2.54 -1.00
N LEU A 196 8.40 -1.36 -0.95
CA LEU A 196 7.17 -1.10 -0.22
C LEU A 196 6.01 -1.94 -0.76
N ILE A 197 5.81 -1.97 -2.08
CA ILE A 197 4.77 -2.81 -2.71
C ILE A 197 4.98 -4.27 -2.31
N LYS A 198 6.19 -4.81 -2.48
CA LYS A 198 6.50 -6.19 -2.08
C LYS A 198 6.28 -6.44 -0.59
N TYR A 199 6.57 -5.45 0.26
CA TYR A 199 6.31 -5.56 1.68
C TYR A 199 4.81 -5.66 1.95
N TYR A 200 4.00 -4.81 1.32
CA TYR A 200 2.54 -4.88 1.42
C TYR A 200 1.96 -6.16 0.84
N GLU A 201 2.44 -6.64 -0.31
CA GLU A 201 2.04 -7.94 -0.88
C GLU A 201 2.36 -9.11 0.08
N ASN A 202 3.49 -9.05 0.80
CA ASN A 202 3.82 -10.06 1.80
C ASN A 202 2.93 -9.96 3.06
N LEU A 203 2.61 -8.75 3.51
CA LEU A 203 1.72 -8.54 4.66
C LEU A 203 0.27 -8.89 4.34
N PHE A 204 -0.14 -8.67 3.10
CA PHE A 204 -1.49 -8.85 2.59
C PHE A 204 -1.43 -9.72 1.32
N PRO A 205 -1.28 -11.05 1.44
CA PRO A 205 -1.12 -11.94 0.28
C PRO A 205 -2.30 -11.96 -0.70
N TRP A 206 -3.46 -11.43 -0.29
CA TRP A 206 -4.65 -11.25 -1.13
C TRP A 206 -4.59 -9.97 -1.98
N LEU A 207 -3.67 -9.03 -1.72
CA LEU A 207 -3.55 -7.77 -2.46
C LEU A 207 -3.41 -7.98 -3.98
N PRO A 208 -2.67 -8.98 -4.49
CA PRO A 208 -2.58 -9.24 -5.92
C PRO A 208 -3.92 -9.61 -6.57
N GLU A 209 -4.91 -10.10 -5.81
CA GLU A 209 -6.25 -10.42 -6.33
C GLU A 209 -7.02 -9.16 -6.78
N PHE A 210 -6.65 -8.00 -6.24
CA PHE A 210 -7.23 -6.69 -6.58
C PHE A 210 -6.48 -5.99 -7.73
N VAL A 211 -5.36 -6.55 -8.19
CA VAL A 211 -4.56 -6.00 -9.28
C VAL A 211 -5.12 -6.51 -10.61
N GLY A 212 -5.83 -5.65 -11.35
CA GLY A 212 -6.46 -6.05 -12.61
C GLY A 212 -7.40 -4.99 -13.19
N GLU A 213 -8.36 -5.43 -14.00
CA GLU A 213 -9.29 -4.58 -14.76
C GLU A 213 -10.20 -3.70 -13.88
N ASP A 214 -10.40 -4.07 -12.61
CA ASP A 214 -11.25 -3.33 -11.68
C ASP A 214 -10.44 -2.29 -10.84
N LEU A 215 -9.10 -2.22 -10.96
CA LEU A 215 -8.27 -1.32 -10.14
C LEU A 215 -8.50 0.16 -10.46
N ASP A 216 -8.65 0.50 -11.74
CA ASP A 216 -8.93 1.88 -12.15
C ASP A 216 -10.32 2.32 -11.67
N GLU A 217 -11.32 1.43 -11.75
CA GLU A 217 -12.68 1.67 -11.23
C GLU A 217 -12.65 1.84 -9.70
N LEU A 218 -11.85 1.02 -9.01
CA LEU A 218 -11.65 1.06 -7.57
C LEU A 218 -11.04 2.38 -7.09
N ILE A 219 -9.99 2.84 -7.77
CA ILE A 219 -9.31 4.11 -7.45
C ILE A 219 -10.27 5.29 -7.63
N GLU A 220 -11.07 5.30 -8.70
CA GLU A 220 -12.07 6.35 -8.92
C GLU A 220 -13.15 6.37 -7.83
N GLN A 221 -13.59 5.20 -7.38
CA GLN A 221 -14.61 5.07 -6.34
C GLN A 221 -14.11 5.61 -4.98
N VAL A 222 -12.87 5.27 -4.58
CA VAL A 222 -12.28 5.73 -3.33
C VAL A 222 -12.10 7.26 -3.33
N ASN A 223 -11.54 7.83 -4.39
CA ASN A 223 -11.31 9.28 -4.48
C ASN A 223 -12.61 10.10 -4.37
N ARG A 224 -13.75 9.57 -4.86
CA ARG A 224 -15.04 10.28 -4.78
C ARG A 224 -15.75 10.16 -3.43
N ASN A 225 -15.57 9.05 -2.72
CA ASN A 225 -16.12 8.92 -1.37
C ASN A 225 -15.53 10.01 -0.45
N GLU A 226 -14.27 10.39 -0.66
CA GLU A 226 -13.64 11.51 0.05
C GLU A 226 -14.18 12.89 -0.38
N GLU A 227 -14.48 13.11 -1.67
CA GLU A 227 -15.00 14.39 -2.18
C GLU A 227 -16.49 14.63 -1.81
N THR A 228 -17.32 13.58 -1.84
CA THR A 228 -18.78 13.69 -1.66
C THR A 228 -19.21 13.89 -0.20
N GLU A 229 -18.38 13.54 0.78
CA GLU A 229 -18.65 13.83 2.20
C GLU A 229 -18.32 15.28 2.61
N SER A 230 -17.57 16.03 1.80
CA SER A 230 -16.95 17.29 2.24
C SER A 230 -17.68 18.59 1.86
N THR A 231 -18.66 18.57 0.96
CA THR A 231 -19.32 19.82 0.49
C THR A 231 -20.83 19.78 0.60
N ASN A 232 -21.40 20.69 1.38
CA ASN A 232 -22.86 20.91 1.52
C ASN A 232 -23.47 21.62 0.28
N ASP A 233 -22.74 21.63 -0.84
CA ASP A 233 -23.05 22.38 -2.04
C ASP A 233 -24.01 21.61 -2.97
N ASP A 234 -24.74 22.35 -3.80
CA ASP A 234 -25.67 21.77 -4.75
C ASP A 234 -24.92 20.95 -5.82
N PRO A 235 -25.17 19.63 -5.97
CA PRO A 235 -24.48 18.79 -6.95
C PRO A 235 -24.58 19.27 -8.41
N ILE A 236 -25.63 20.03 -8.77
CA ILE A 236 -25.75 20.54 -10.15
C ILE A 236 -24.71 21.61 -10.48
N LYS A 237 -24.09 22.25 -9.47
CA LYS A 237 -23.04 23.27 -9.70
C LYS A 237 -21.87 22.70 -10.47
N PHE A 238 -21.60 21.40 -10.35
CA PHE A 238 -20.56 20.73 -11.13
C PHE A 238 -20.83 20.77 -12.65
N PHE A 239 -22.09 20.92 -13.05
CA PHE A 239 -22.53 20.92 -14.44
C PHE A 239 -22.82 22.32 -14.98
N LEU A 240 -22.69 23.37 -14.16
CA LEU A 240 -23.12 24.73 -14.49
C LEU A 240 -22.04 25.74 -14.20
N THR A 241 -21.96 26.78 -15.02
CA THR A 241 -21.15 27.95 -14.68
C THR A 241 -21.83 28.78 -13.59
N MET A 242 -21.06 29.62 -12.90
CA MET A 242 -21.61 30.52 -11.88
C MET A 242 -22.69 31.48 -12.43
N GLY A 243 -22.53 31.94 -13.68
CA GLY A 243 -23.51 32.81 -14.33
C GLY A 243 -24.83 32.09 -14.63
N GLU A 244 -24.75 30.88 -15.18
CA GLU A 244 -25.92 30.04 -15.47
C GLU A 244 -26.67 29.67 -14.19
N TYR A 245 -25.94 29.29 -13.13
CA TYR A 245 -26.54 28.92 -11.86
C TYR A 245 -27.31 30.08 -11.21
N LYS A 246 -26.81 31.32 -11.35
CA LYS A 246 -27.46 32.52 -10.77
C LYS A 246 -28.64 33.02 -11.59
N ASN A 247 -28.55 32.96 -12.92
CA ASN A 247 -29.48 33.66 -13.81
C ASN A 247 -30.63 32.78 -14.33
N LEU A 248 -30.46 31.45 -14.37
CA LEU A 248 -31.49 30.55 -14.90
C LEU A 248 -32.57 30.24 -13.85
N SER A 249 -33.82 30.06 -14.31
CA SER A 249 -34.90 29.56 -13.46
C SER A 249 -34.59 28.15 -12.93
N ASN A 250 -35.28 27.69 -11.88
CA ASN A 250 -35.05 26.36 -11.31
C ASN A 250 -35.25 25.25 -12.34
N ILE A 251 -36.30 25.33 -13.16
CA ILE A 251 -36.61 24.35 -14.22
C ILE A 251 -35.49 24.31 -15.25
N GLU A 252 -35.12 25.46 -15.82
CA GLU A 252 -34.09 25.55 -16.85
C GLU A 252 -32.73 25.10 -16.33
N ARG A 253 -32.37 25.52 -15.11
CA ARG A 253 -31.11 25.22 -14.46
C ARG A 253 -30.96 23.71 -14.21
N ASN A 254 -31.98 23.10 -13.62
CA ASN A 254 -31.97 21.68 -13.30
C ASN A 254 -32.02 20.81 -14.57
N GLN A 255 -32.79 21.22 -15.58
CA GLN A 255 -32.85 20.51 -16.86
C GLN A 255 -31.50 20.60 -17.60
N LEU A 256 -30.88 21.78 -17.65
CA LEU A 256 -29.57 21.97 -18.28
C LEU A 256 -28.49 21.11 -17.61
N ALA A 257 -28.52 21.03 -16.28
CA ALA A 257 -27.62 20.15 -15.53
C ALA A 257 -27.83 18.67 -15.87
N LEU A 258 -29.09 18.23 -15.98
CA LEU A 258 -29.45 16.87 -16.40
C LEU A 258 -28.99 16.55 -17.82
N ASP A 259 -29.17 17.48 -18.76
CA ASP A 259 -28.75 17.31 -20.15
C ASP A 259 -27.23 17.20 -20.25
N ARG A 260 -26.51 18.06 -19.50
CA ARG A 260 -25.03 18.01 -19.42
C ARG A 260 -24.52 16.75 -18.73
N TYR A 261 -25.24 16.23 -17.75
CA TYR A 261 -24.91 14.94 -17.13
C TYR A 261 -24.90 13.80 -18.15
N PHE A 262 -25.88 13.75 -19.06
CA PHE A 262 -25.92 12.73 -20.10
C PHE A 262 -24.91 12.99 -21.23
N ALA A 263 -24.64 14.26 -21.57
CA ALA A 263 -23.72 14.63 -22.65
C ALA A 263 -22.24 14.56 -22.26
N LYS A 264 -21.90 14.66 -20.97
CA LYS A 264 -20.52 14.60 -20.45
C LYS A 264 -19.82 13.29 -20.87
N LYS A 265 -18.53 13.38 -21.15
CA LYS A 265 -17.64 12.22 -21.22
C LYS A 265 -17.49 11.59 -19.83
N LYS A 266 -18.05 10.39 -19.65
CA LYS A 266 -18.04 9.64 -18.40
C LYS A 266 -16.83 8.73 -18.27
N SER A 267 -16.42 8.47 -17.04
CA SER A 267 -15.45 7.41 -16.73
C SER A 267 -16.09 6.02 -16.83
N SER A 268 -15.28 4.97 -16.80
CA SER A 268 -15.78 3.58 -16.82
C SER A 268 -16.74 3.31 -15.67
N TRP A 269 -16.41 3.78 -14.46
CA TRP A 269 -17.27 3.63 -13.29
C TRP A 269 -18.58 4.41 -13.44
N GLU A 270 -18.54 5.66 -13.90
CA GLU A 270 -19.77 6.45 -14.14
C GLU A 270 -20.68 5.79 -15.18
N LEU A 271 -20.10 5.14 -16.20
CA LEU A 271 -20.84 4.36 -17.19
C LEU A 271 -21.42 3.07 -16.60
N GLY A 272 -20.66 2.35 -15.77
CA GLY A 272 -21.12 1.17 -15.04
C GLY A 272 -22.33 1.49 -14.16
N ARG A 273 -22.21 2.51 -13.31
CA ARG A 273 -23.30 3.01 -12.47
C ARG A 273 -24.54 3.41 -13.28
N ASP A 274 -24.37 4.15 -14.38
CA ASP A 274 -25.50 4.54 -15.23
C ASP A 274 -26.18 3.32 -15.88
N TYR A 275 -25.38 2.31 -16.25
CA TYR A 275 -25.88 1.06 -16.80
C TYR A 275 -26.66 0.24 -15.76
N GLU A 276 -26.14 0.11 -14.54
CA GLU A 276 -26.85 -0.52 -13.42
C GLU A 276 -28.19 0.17 -13.13
N ARG A 277 -28.20 1.51 -13.11
CA ARG A 277 -29.44 2.28 -12.93
C ARG A 277 -30.45 2.04 -14.06
N TYR A 278 -29.99 1.90 -15.30
CA TYR A 278 -30.84 1.59 -16.44
C TYR A 278 -31.43 0.18 -16.34
N ILE A 279 -30.62 -0.83 -16.05
CA ILE A 279 -31.11 -2.20 -15.86
C ILE A 279 -32.10 -2.25 -14.69
N GLY A 280 -31.79 -1.59 -13.58
CA GLY A 280 -32.71 -1.48 -12.44
C GLY A 280 -34.04 -0.83 -12.83
N TYR A 281 -34.02 0.24 -13.62
CA TYR A 281 -35.24 0.84 -14.16
C TYR A 281 -36.08 -0.13 -15.00
N LEU A 282 -35.46 -0.97 -15.83
CA LEU A 282 -36.19 -1.96 -16.63
C LEU A 282 -36.94 -2.96 -15.72
N TYR A 283 -36.27 -3.44 -14.66
CA TYR A 283 -36.91 -4.32 -13.68
C TYR A 283 -38.00 -3.61 -12.87
N GLU A 284 -37.79 -2.36 -12.48
CA GLU A 284 -38.83 -1.53 -11.82
C GLU A 284 -40.08 -1.42 -12.70
N ARG A 285 -39.91 -1.10 -14.00
CA ARG A 285 -41.00 -1.02 -14.97
C ARG A 285 -41.72 -2.36 -15.15
N ASP A 286 -40.98 -3.46 -15.05
CA ASP A 286 -41.54 -4.81 -15.12
C ASP A 286 -42.17 -5.24 -13.77
N GLY A 287 -42.24 -4.33 -12.78
CA GLY A 287 -42.95 -4.50 -11.50
C GLY A 287 -42.14 -5.15 -10.40
N PHE A 288 -40.81 -5.16 -10.49
CA PHE A 288 -39.93 -5.62 -9.42
C PHE A 288 -39.58 -4.48 -8.45
N SER A 289 -39.46 -4.81 -7.16
CA SER A 289 -38.80 -3.95 -6.19
C SER A 289 -37.29 -4.17 -6.29
N VAL A 290 -36.55 -3.15 -6.72
CA VAL A 290 -35.11 -3.23 -7.00
C VAL A 290 -34.31 -2.57 -5.89
N TYR A 291 -33.30 -3.28 -5.39
CA TYR A 291 -32.29 -2.76 -4.48
C TYR A 291 -30.95 -2.61 -5.22
N TYR A 292 -30.39 -1.40 -5.26
CA TYR A 292 -29.17 -1.04 -5.99
C TYR A 292 -27.93 -1.30 -5.13
N GLN A 293 -27.65 -2.57 -4.87
CA GLN A 293 -26.60 -2.97 -3.93
C GLN A 293 -25.20 -2.55 -4.36
N GLY A 294 -24.84 -2.62 -5.65
CA GLY A 294 -23.51 -2.23 -6.13
C GLY A 294 -23.20 -0.76 -5.85
N ILE A 295 -24.18 0.11 -6.05
CA ILE A 295 -24.05 1.56 -5.82
C ILE A 295 -24.02 1.89 -4.32
N GLU A 296 -24.80 1.18 -3.50
CA GLU A 296 -24.90 1.47 -2.05
C GLU A 296 -23.79 0.83 -1.20
N ALA A 297 -23.44 -0.43 -1.48
CA ALA A 297 -22.49 -1.22 -0.70
C ALA A 297 -21.05 -1.09 -1.21
N GLY A 298 -20.87 -0.56 -2.43
CA GLY A 298 -19.56 -0.39 -3.05
C GLY A 298 -18.77 -1.69 -3.04
N LEU A 299 -17.61 -1.67 -2.38
CA LEU A 299 -16.69 -2.82 -2.33
C LEU A 299 -17.21 -4.04 -1.58
N GLU A 300 -18.25 -3.88 -0.76
CA GLU A 300 -18.83 -4.96 0.04
C GLU A 300 -19.95 -5.73 -0.70
N ASP A 301 -20.26 -5.34 -1.95
CA ASP A 301 -21.38 -5.92 -2.71
C ASP A 301 -21.13 -7.40 -3.12
N LEU A 302 -19.85 -7.78 -3.21
CA LEU A 302 -19.29 -9.07 -3.66
C LEU A 302 -19.52 -9.38 -5.15
N GLY A 303 -19.88 -8.39 -5.96
CA GLY A 303 -20.24 -8.53 -7.37
C GLY A 303 -21.74 -8.77 -7.59
N ARG A 304 -22.60 -8.12 -6.79
CA ARG A 304 -24.07 -8.14 -6.90
C ARG A 304 -24.54 -6.71 -7.04
N ASP A 305 -24.77 -6.30 -8.28
CA ASP A 305 -25.10 -4.91 -8.56
C ASP A 305 -26.57 -4.60 -8.18
N LEU A 306 -27.50 -5.49 -8.54
CA LEU A 306 -28.92 -5.31 -8.24
C LEU A 306 -29.55 -6.56 -7.62
N ILE A 307 -30.48 -6.35 -6.70
CA ILE A 307 -31.39 -7.41 -6.23
C ILE A 307 -32.82 -7.00 -6.56
N ALA A 308 -33.43 -7.65 -7.54
CA ALA A 308 -34.82 -7.41 -7.93
C ALA A 308 -35.74 -8.46 -7.31
N LYS A 309 -36.80 -8.04 -6.62
CA LYS A 309 -37.76 -8.92 -5.96
C LYS A 309 -39.18 -8.66 -6.47
N LYS A 310 -39.88 -9.72 -6.86
CA LYS A 310 -41.28 -9.67 -7.24
C LYS A 310 -41.97 -10.95 -6.79
N ASN A 311 -42.99 -10.81 -5.93
CA ASN A 311 -43.68 -11.95 -5.35
C ASN A 311 -42.71 -12.93 -4.65
N ASN A 312 -42.63 -14.17 -5.13
CA ASN A 312 -41.71 -15.20 -4.65
C ASN A 312 -40.43 -15.31 -5.47
N GLU A 313 -40.24 -14.45 -6.47
CA GLU A 313 -39.07 -14.45 -7.35
C GLU A 313 -38.08 -13.38 -6.92
N VAL A 314 -36.81 -13.75 -6.91
CA VAL A 314 -35.65 -12.90 -6.66
C VAL A 314 -34.68 -13.08 -7.82
N LYS A 315 -34.28 -11.98 -8.44
CA LYS A 315 -33.19 -11.94 -9.41
C LYS A 315 -31.98 -11.28 -8.76
N ILE A 316 -30.86 -12.00 -8.74
CA ILE A 316 -29.55 -11.47 -8.35
C ILE A 316 -28.85 -11.09 -9.64
N ILE A 317 -28.67 -9.80 -9.86
CA ILE A 317 -28.27 -9.26 -11.16
C ILE A 317 -26.86 -8.69 -11.06
N GLN A 318 -26.00 -9.07 -12.00
CA GLN A 318 -24.70 -8.44 -12.22
C GLN A 318 -24.67 -7.78 -13.60
N CYS A 319 -24.13 -6.57 -13.65
CA CYS A 319 -24.04 -5.69 -14.79
C CYS A 319 -22.56 -5.36 -15.05
N LYS A 320 -22.08 -5.62 -16.27
CA LYS A 320 -20.73 -5.23 -16.70
C LYS A 320 -20.80 -4.40 -17.98
N TYR A 321 -20.61 -3.09 -17.84
CA TYR A 321 -20.60 -2.16 -18.97
C TYR A 321 -19.18 -1.93 -19.48
N TRP A 322 -18.72 -2.79 -20.38
CA TRP A 322 -17.36 -2.79 -20.91
C TRP A 322 -17.29 -2.35 -22.38
N ALA A 323 -16.09 -1.99 -22.82
CA ALA A 323 -15.82 -1.68 -24.21
C ALA A 323 -16.09 -2.88 -25.12
N GLN A 324 -16.64 -2.63 -26.31
CA GLN A 324 -17.11 -3.66 -27.26
C GLN A 324 -16.05 -4.67 -27.72
N HIS A 325 -14.76 -4.33 -27.61
CA HIS A 325 -13.67 -5.23 -27.98
C HIS A 325 -13.26 -6.16 -26.82
N LYS A 326 -13.71 -5.89 -25.59
CA LYS A 326 -13.47 -6.77 -24.44
C LYS A 326 -14.42 -7.95 -24.48
N ILE A 327 -14.03 -9.06 -23.88
CA ILE A 327 -14.83 -10.27 -23.79
C ILE A 327 -15.02 -10.61 -22.32
N ILE A 328 -16.25 -10.93 -21.93
CA ILE A 328 -16.54 -11.49 -20.60
C ILE A 328 -16.14 -12.96 -20.58
N HIS A 329 -15.31 -13.32 -19.60
CA HIS A 329 -14.86 -14.68 -19.36
C HIS A 329 -15.57 -15.30 -18.16
N GLU A 330 -15.44 -16.62 -18.05
CA GLU A 330 -16.14 -17.51 -17.11
C GLU A 330 -15.99 -17.10 -15.65
N LYS A 331 -14.89 -16.42 -15.27
CA LYS A 331 -14.66 -15.90 -13.92
C LYS A 331 -15.84 -15.10 -13.39
N HIS A 332 -16.47 -14.27 -14.22
CA HIS A 332 -17.57 -13.40 -13.81
C HIS A 332 -18.87 -14.18 -13.62
N VAL A 333 -19.14 -15.13 -14.51
CA VAL A 333 -20.30 -16.03 -14.40
C VAL A 333 -20.19 -16.88 -13.13
N CYS A 334 -19.01 -17.46 -12.88
CA CYS A 334 -18.73 -18.23 -11.67
C CYS A 334 -18.83 -17.37 -10.40
N GLN A 335 -18.37 -16.12 -10.45
CA GLN A 335 -18.52 -15.16 -9.34
C GLN A 335 -20.00 -14.90 -9.04
N LEU A 336 -20.80 -14.55 -10.04
CA LEU A 336 -22.25 -14.33 -9.88
C LEU A 336 -22.95 -15.57 -9.32
N PHE A 337 -22.59 -16.76 -9.78
CA PHE A 337 -23.13 -18.00 -9.24
C PHE A 337 -22.83 -18.13 -7.74
N GLY A 338 -21.56 -17.93 -7.35
CA GLY A 338 -21.14 -17.99 -5.96
C GLY A 338 -21.87 -16.97 -5.07
N THR A 339 -22.09 -15.75 -5.56
CA THR A 339 -22.75 -14.68 -4.80
C THR A 339 -24.26 -14.88 -4.71
N THR A 340 -24.87 -15.45 -5.75
CA THR A 340 -26.27 -15.89 -5.75
C THR A 340 -26.48 -17.01 -4.73
N LEU A 341 -25.59 -18.00 -4.70
CA LEU A 341 -25.61 -19.07 -3.71
C LEU A 341 -25.44 -18.52 -2.28
N LYS A 342 -24.48 -17.60 -2.09
CA LYS A 342 -24.29 -16.92 -0.79
C LYS A 342 -25.57 -16.22 -0.33
N TYR A 343 -26.20 -15.44 -1.21
CA TYR A 343 -27.46 -14.76 -0.90
C TYR A 343 -28.54 -15.74 -0.46
N TRP A 344 -28.68 -16.85 -1.19
CA TRP A 344 -29.62 -17.90 -0.84
C TRP A 344 -29.34 -18.52 0.54
N VAL A 345 -28.07 -18.81 0.86
CA VAL A 345 -27.67 -19.38 2.17
C VAL A 345 -28.02 -18.43 3.30
N GLU A 346 -27.77 -17.12 3.11
CA GLU A 346 -28.09 -16.09 4.09
C GLU A 346 -29.60 -16.01 4.36
N GLN A 347 -30.42 -16.09 3.31
CA GLN A 347 -31.88 -16.11 3.43
C GLN A 347 -32.41 -17.38 4.14
N LYS A 348 -31.70 -18.50 4.02
CA LYS A 348 -32.09 -19.80 4.61
C LYS A 348 -31.60 -20.06 6.04
N LYS A 349 -30.73 -19.23 6.62
CA LYS A 349 -30.30 -19.36 8.04
C LYS A 349 -31.46 -19.34 9.07
N SER A 350 -32.70 -19.11 8.63
CA SER A 350 -33.95 -19.21 9.40
C SER A 350 -34.64 -20.59 9.37
N ARG A 351 -34.15 -21.60 8.62
CA ARG A 351 -34.78 -22.94 8.52
C ARG A 351 -33.78 -24.07 8.78
N GLN A 352 -34.24 -25.09 9.52
CA GLN A 352 -33.42 -26.17 10.07
C GLN A 352 -32.52 -26.86 9.04
N LYS A 353 -31.35 -27.25 9.56
CA LYS A 353 -30.22 -27.88 8.91
C LYS A 353 -30.51 -29.36 8.64
N GLN A 354 -31.26 -29.68 7.58
CA GLN A 354 -31.29 -31.05 7.04
C GLN A 354 -31.22 -31.08 5.51
N GLU A 355 -30.30 -31.95 5.09
CA GLU A 355 -30.07 -32.60 3.81
C GLU A 355 -29.53 -31.79 2.62
N MET A 356 -28.23 -32.00 2.44
CA MET A 356 -27.34 -31.56 1.36
C MET A 356 -27.49 -32.45 0.11
N ASP A 357 -28.71 -32.68 -0.38
CA ASP A 357 -28.94 -33.08 -1.79
C ASP A 357 -29.01 -31.82 -2.66
N PHE A 358 -27.95 -31.02 -2.52
CA PHE A 358 -28.05 -29.59 -2.25
C PHE A 358 -28.09 -28.72 -3.50
N LEU A 359 -27.24 -29.00 -4.50
CA LEU A 359 -26.96 -28.05 -5.58
C LEU A 359 -28.02 -28.06 -6.69
N MET A 360 -28.56 -29.24 -7.03
CA MET A 360 -29.52 -29.41 -8.14
C MET A 360 -30.98 -29.18 -7.74
N SER A 361 -31.34 -29.40 -6.48
CA SER A 361 -32.66 -29.02 -5.93
C SER A 361 -32.78 -27.51 -5.68
N LEU A 362 -31.64 -26.82 -5.57
CA LEU A 362 -31.48 -25.38 -5.34
C LEU A 362 -31.92 -24.52 -6.54
N ILE A 363 -31.60 -24.96 -7.76
CA ILE A 363 -31.87 -24.25 -9.02
C ILE A 363 -33.30 -24.55 -9.52
N LYS A 364 -33.82 -25.76 -9.28
CA LYS A 364 -35.17 -26.18 -9.72
C LYS A 364 -36.32 -25.73 -8.82
N HIS A 365 -36.05 -25.24 -7.60
CA HIS A 365 -37.06 -24.63 -6.74
C HIS A 365 -37.10 -23.09 -6.90
N ASP A 366 -37.04 -22.61 -8.15
CA ASP A 366 -37.79 -21.48 -8.76
C ASP A 366 -37.96 -20.15 -8.00
N ARG A 367 -37.02 -19.72 -7.16
CA ARG A 367 -37.20 -18.45 -6.43
C ARG A 367 -36.03 -17.50 -6.43
N ILE A 368 -34.81 -17.95 -6.68
CA ILE A 368 -33.64 -17.07 -6.74
C ILE A 368 -32.85 -17.44 -7.98
N ASN A 369 -32.75 -16.52 -8.94
CA ASN A 369 -32.02 -16.71 -10.18
C ASN A 369 -30.90 -15.69 -10.34
N GLY A 370 -29.74 -16.13 -10.84
CA GLY A 370 -28.66 -15.23 -11.24
C GLY A 370 -28.92 -14.71 -12.66
N VAL A 371 -28.74 -13.41 -12.88
CA VAL A 371 -28.88 -12.77 -14.20
C VAL A 371 -27.65 -11.91 -14.47
N PHE A 372 -27.04 -12.08 -15.64
CA PHE A 372 -25.83 -11.37 -16.03
C PHE A 372 -26.09 -10.51 -17.28
N TYR A 373 -25.91 -9.20 -17.14
CA TYR A 373 -26.02 -8.23 -18.23
C TYR A 373 -24.65 -7.68 -18.60
N THR A 374 -24.37 -7.60 -19.90
CA THR A 374 -23.18 -6.92 -20.38
C THR A 374 -23.41 -6.21 -21.72
N SER A 375 -22.70 -5.10 -21.92
CA SER A 375 -22.69 -4.35 -23.18
C SER A 375 -21.82 -5.00 -24.25
N THR A 376 -20.96 -5.96 -23.92
CA THR A 376 -20.02 -6.59 -24.85
C THR A 376 -20.32 -8.07 -25.07
N GLY A 377 -19.47 -8.78 -25.82
CA GLY A 377 -19.59 -10.23 -26.04
C GLY A 377 -19.12 -11.07 -24.85
N VAL A 378 -19.63 -12.30 -24.79
CA VAL A 378 -19.29 -13.31 -23.77
C VAL A 378 -18.60 -14.49 -24.45
N SER A 379 -17.55 -15.04 -23.83
CA SER A 379 -16.81 -16.20 -24.38
C SER A 379 -17.70 -17.44 -24.46
N ASP A 380 -17.40 -18.35 -25.39
CA ASP A 380 -18.18 -19.58 -25.56
C ASP A 380 -18.13 -20.45 -24.29
N VAL A 381 -16.97 -20.54 -23.65
CA VAL A 381 -16.81 -21.21 -22.35
C VAL A 381 -17.71 -20.56 -21.29
N ALA A 382 -17.73 -19.23 -21.18
CA ALA A 382 -18.59 -18.55 -20.21
C ALA A 382 -20.09 -18.77 -20.48
N LYS A 383 -20.50 -18.91 -21.75
CA LYS A 383 -21.88 -19.26 -22.13
C LYS A 383 -22.24 -20.68 -21.70
N GLU A 384 -21.32 -21.63 -21.90
CA GLU A 384 -21.48 -23.01 -21.41
C GLU A 384 -21.65 -23.02 -19.88
N PHE A 385 -20.78 -22.32 -19.15
CA PHE A 385 -20.91 -22.17 -17.70
C PHE A 385 -22.25 -21.53 -17.29
N ALA A 386 -22.69 -20.47 -17.97
CA ALA A 386 -23.95 -19.82 -17.65
C ALA A 386 -25.14 -20.77 -17.81
N ASN A 387 -25.15 -21.56 -18.89
CA ASN A 387 -26.18 -22.57 -19.14
C ASN A 387 -26.19 -23.67 -18.06
N GLU A 388 -25.02 -24.24 -17.74
CA GLU A 388 -24.92 -25.31 -16.74
C GLU A 388 -25.24 -24.84 -15.31
N LEU A 389 -24.89 -23.60 -14.97
CA LEU A 389 -25.15 -23.01 -13.66
C LEU A 389 -26.54 -22.38 -13.54
N GLY A 390 -27.32 -22.36 -14.61
CA GLY A 390 -28.65 -21.74 -14.65
C GLY A 390 -28.64 -20.22 -14.55
N ILE A 391 -27.55 -19.56 -14.98
CA ILE A 391 -27.47 -18.09 -15.03
C ILE A 391 -28.07 -17.58 -16.34
N GLU A 392 -29.01 -16.65 -16.23
CA GLU A 392 -29.61 -15.96 -17.36
C GLU A 392 -28.62 -14.93 -17.92
N LEU A 393 -28.27 -15.03 -19.22
CA LEU A 393 -27.22 -14.23 -19.84
C LEU A 393 -27.78 -13.27 -20.91
N HIS A 394 -27.47 -11.98 -20.78
CA HIS A 394 -27.79 -10.92 -21.72
C HIS A 394 -26.52 -10.24 -22.23
N GLU A 395 -25.98 -10.73 -23.34
CA GLU A 395 -24.79 -10.14 -23.97
C GLU A 395 -25.14 -9.06 -25.00
N LYS A 396 -24.21 -8.13 -25.24
CA LYS A 396 -24.38 -6.99 -26.18
C LYS A 396 -25.65 -6.18 -25.91
N PHE A 397 -26.08 -6.13 -24.64
CA PHE A 397 -27.28 -5.43 -24.25
C PHE A 397 -27.01 -3.92 -24.18
N PRO A 398 -27.72 -3.08 -24.96
CA PRO A 398 -27.37 -1.67 -25.11
C PRO A 398 -27.86 -0.83 -23.93
N PHE A 399 -27.05 0.15 -23.52
CA PHE A 399 -27.52 1.25 -22.68
C PHE A 399 -28.39 2.22 -23.48
N LYS A 400 -29.57 2.56 -22.97
CA LYS A 400 -30.48 3.53 -23.58
C LYS A 400 -30.85 4.62 -22.58
N LYS A 401 -31.09 5.83 -23.08
CA LYS A 401 -31.67 6.90 -22.27
C LYS A 401 -33.05 6.46 -21.77
N TYR A 402 -33.34 6.75 -20.51
CA TYR A 402 -34.56 6.36 -19.82
C TYR A 402 -35.06 7.51 -18.92
N PRO A 403 -36.32 7.47 -18.44
CA PRO A 403 -36.85 8.42 -17.45
C PRO A 403 -36.05 8.38 -16.15
N SER A 404 -35.02 9.22 -16.07
CA SER A 404 -34.02 9.17 -15.02
C SER A 404 -34.38 10.04 -13.83
N ILE A 405 -35.42 10.86 -13.87
CA ILE A 405 -35.84 11.66 -12.72
C ILE A 405 -36.78 10.80 -11.86
N LYS A 406 -36.45 10.64 -10.58
CA LYS A 406 -37.24 9.87 -9.61
C LYS A 406 -38.15 10.82 -8.83
N CYS A 407 -39.46 10.67 -8.92
CA CYS A 407 -40.46 11.46 -8.21
C CYS A 407 -41.10 10.63 -7.09
N ASN A 408 -40.79 10.93 -5.84
CA ASN A 408 -41.29 10.19 -4.67
C ASN A 408 -42.07 11.09 -3.70
N ILE A 409 -42.88 10.46 -2.84
CA ILE A 409 -43.66 11.15 -1.82
C ILE A 409 -43.07 10.81 -0.44
N SER A 410 -42.66 11.83 0.30
CA SER A 410 -42.05 11.64 1.62
C SER A 410 -43.03 10.96 2.58
N LYS A 411 -42.67 9.77 3.06
CA LYS A 411 -43.48 9.01 4.05
C LYS A 411 -43.73 9.79 5.35
N ARG A 412 -42.81 10.69 5.71
CA ARG A 412 -42.88 11.48 6.96
C ARG A 412 -43.70 12.76 6.81
N THR A 413 -43.59 13.44 5.67
CA THR A 413 -44.10 14.80 5.50
C THR A 413 -45.21 14.93 4.45
N GLY A 414 -45.39 13.91 3.59
CA GLY A 414 -46.28 13.96 2.44
C GLY A 414 -45.78 14.86 1.30
N GLU A 415 -44.58 15.44 1.42
CA GLU A 415 -44.02 16.30 0.39
C GLU A 415 -43.69 15.51 -0.88
N LYS A 416 -44.08 16.05 -2.04
CA LYS A 416 -43.71 15.57 -3.37
C LYS A 416 -42.30 16.05 -3.73
N ILE A 417 -41.36 15.13 -3.83
CA ILE A 417 -39.94 15.42 -4.05
C ILE A 417 -39.45 14.70 -5.31
N TYR A 418 -38.74 15.40 -6.19
CA TYR A 418 -38.00 14.76 -7.29
C TYR A 418 -36.49 14.78 -7.05
N HIS A 419 -35.85 13.72 -7.52
CA HIS A 419 -34.41 13.49 -7.42
C HIS A 419 -33.83 13.34 -8.82
N LEU A 420 -32.78 14.12 -9.10
CA LEU A 420 -31.97 13.98 -10.30
C LEU A 420 -30.87 12.93 -10.11
N PRO A 421 -30.32 12.31 -11.17
CA PRO A 421 -29.28 11.27 -11.08
C PRO A 421 -27.99 11.67 -10.33
N MET A 422 -27.72 12.96 -10.21
CA MET A 422 -26.58 13.51 -9.45
C MET A 422 -26.93 13.92 -8.01
N ASP A 423 -28.18 13.77 -7.57
CA ASP A 423 -28.57 14.07 -6.20
C ASP A 423 -28.13 12.94 -5.26
N GLN A 424 -27.65 13.29 -4.07
CA GLN A 424 -27.03 12.37 -3.11
C GLN A 424 -27.92 11.18 -2.71
N GLN A 425 -29.24 11.37 -2.63
CA GLN A 425 -30.18 10.34 -2.22
C GLN A 425 -30.76 9.54 -3.39
N TYR A 426 -30.38 9.83 -4.64
CA TYR A 426 -31.03 9.30 -5.83
C TYR A 426 -31.14 7.76 -5.84
N ASP A 427 -30.05 7.05 -5.53
CA ASP A 427 -30.02 5.58 -5.62
C ASP A 427 -30.80 4.89 -4.50
N ARG A 428 -30.95 5.55 -3.35
CA ARG A 428 -31.71 5.03 -2.19
C ARG A 428 -33.22 5.14 -2.35
N ILE A 429 -33.68 5.99 -3.26
CA ILE A 429 -35.10 6.17 -3.53
C ILE A 429 -35.60 5.05 -4.44
N ILE A 430 -36.55 4.28 -3.93
CA ILE A 430 -37.31 3.28 -4.69
C ILE A 430 -38.66 3.90 -5.02
N ILE A 431 -39.08 3.80 -6.28
CA ILE A 431 -40.36 4.35 -6.75
C ILE A 431 -41.48 3.32 -6.52
N GLU A 432 -42.51 3.72 -5.78
CA GLU A 432 -43.69 2.94 -5.49
C GLU A 432 -44.91 3.46 -6.29
N GLU A 433 -45.18 2.91 -7.48
CA GLU A 433 -46.25 3.39 -8.38
C GLU A 433 -47.64 3.43 -7.71
N ASN A 434 -47.92 2.47 -6.82
CA ASN A 434 -49.17 2.41 -6.06
C ASN A 434 -49.40 3.60 -5.11
N LYS A 435 -48.40 4.47 -4.94
CA LYS A 435 -48.45 5.70 -4.13
C LYS A 435 -48.43 6.97 -4.97
N ASN A 436 -48.67 6.88 -6.28
CA ASN A 436 -48.52 7.98 -7.24
C ASN A 436 -47.08 8.54 -7.31
N GLU A 437 -46.10 7.71 -6.96
CA GLU A 437 -44.69 7.97 -7.28
C GLU A 437 -44.43 7.54 -8.72
N CYS A 438 -43.49 8.21 -9.39
CA CYS A 438 -43.25 7.95 -10.81
C CYS A 438 -41.82 8.31 -11.20
N ARG A 439 -41.48 7.96 -12.44
CA ARG A 439 -40.28 8.46 -13.12
C ARG A 439 -40.70 9.31 -14.30
N VAL A 440 -39.95 10.38 -14.54
CA VAL A 440 -40.20 11.33 -15.62
C VAL A 440 -38.92 11.63 -16.38
N GLU A 441 -39.06 12.11 -17.63
CA GLU A 441 -37.91 12.40 -18.49
C GLU A 441 -37.37 13.81 -18.28
N THR A 442 -38.25 14.76 -17.92
CA THR A 442 -37.90 16.18 -17.84
C THR A 442 -38.25 16.79 -16.50
N VAL A 443 -37.51 17.82 -16.11
CA VAL A 443 -37.75 18.58 -14.88
C VAL A 443 -39.09 19.31 -14.96
N ALA A 444 -39.45 19.82 -16.14
CA ALA A 444 -40.73 20.48 -16.36
C ALA A 444 -41.91 19.53 -16.07
N GLU A 445 -41.81 18.27 -16.50
CA GLU A 445 -42.81 17.25 -16.20
C GLU A 445 -42.92 16.97 -14.70
N ALA A 446 -41.79 16.86 -13.98
CA ALA A 446 -41.77 16.68 -12.53
C ALA A 446 -42.47 17.83 -11.79
N GLU A 447 -42.14 19.08 -12.14
CA GLU A 447 -42.71 20.27 -11.50
C GLU A 447 -44.19 20.46 -11.85
N ASN A 448 -44.60 20.13 -13.08
CA ASN A 448 -46.01 20.15 -13.48
C ASN A 448 -46.86 19.13 -12.69
N LEU A 449 -46.27 18.00 -12.27
CA LEU A 449 -46.90 17.02 -11.38
C LEU A 449 -46.90 17.46 -9.90
N GLY A 450 -46.35 18.64 -9.61
CA GLY A 450 -46.28 19.25 -8.28
C GLY A 450 -45.11 18.76 -7.43
N PHE A 451 -44.09 18.14 -8.02
CA PHE A 451 -42.88 17.75 -7.31
C PHE A 451 -41.88 18.90 -7.28
N ARG A 452 -41.24 19.12 -6.13
CA ARG A 452 -40.09 20.04 -6.00
C ARG A 452 -38.78 19.26 -5.96
N ARG A 453 -37.65 19.86 -6.33
CA ARG A 453 -36.34 19.20 -6.23
C ARG A 453 -35.99 18.87 -4.78
N ALA A 454 -35.31 17.74 -4.56
CA ALA A 454 -34.84 17.28 -3.26
C ALA A 454 -33.90 18.28 -2.58
N TYR A 455 -32.91 18.78 -3.33
CA TYR A 455 -31.99 19.81 -2.83
C TYR A 455 -32.76 21.12 -2.60
N ARG A 456 -32.86 21.54 -1.34
CA ARG A 456 -33.45 22.83 -0.97
C ARG A 456 -32.37 23.89 -1.11
N TRP A 457 -32.47 24.71 -2.15
CA TRP A 457 -31.65 25.91 -2.24
C TRP A 457 -32.07 26.88 -1.12
N SER A 458 -31.28 26.91 -0.04
CA SER A 458 -31.33 28.00 0.93
C SER A 458 -30.61 29.19 0.28
N GLY A 459 -31.36 29.99 -0.47
CA GLY A 459 -30.86 31.31 -0.87
C GLY A 459 -30.42 32.03 0.41
N LYS A 460 -29.11 32.18 0.62
CA LYS A 460 -28.65 33.20 1.55
C LYS A 460 -29.11 34.52 0.94
N ASN A 461 -30.10 35.13 1.58
CA ASN A 461 -30.29 36.57 1.49
C ASN A 461 -28.94 37.18 1.89
N GLU A 462 -28.23 37.73 0.90
CA GLU A 462 -27.16 38.69 1.15
C GLU A 462 -27.75 39.97 1.74
#